data_AF-A0AAD7LP32-F1
#
_entry.id   AF-A0AAD7LP32-F1
#
_cell.length_a   1.000
_cell.length_b   1.000
_cell.length_c   1.000
_cell.angle_alpha   90.00
_cell.angle_beta   90.00
_cell.angle_gamma   90.00
#
_symmetry.space_group_name_H-M   'P 1'
#
loop_
_entity.id
_entity.type
_entity.pdbx_description
1 polymer ?
#
loop_
_entity_poly.entity_id
_entity_poly.type
_entity_poly.pdbx_seq_one_letter_code
_entity_poly.pdbx_strand_id
1 'polypeptide(L)'
;MLQPTARSVIGTPEFMAPELYEEEYNELADIYSFGMCMLEMVTFEYPYSECKNPAQIYKKVTSAIKPAAFKKVSDPQIKELIEKCLVPASGRLSAMVLLKDSFLQVENLKDPICDPLKFSQVWLTGMKNDDNSVSLTLRIADAFGQVRNIHFIFYLDSDTAVSVAGEMVEQLELADHDVVFISEFIDDLIMKLLPGWKPSSDYSSTDKDIDLELKLEFDAIETQYQRWFQELSRMREEALEATRKRWIAKKKLAGACSFPSCFVVVESDFNWNLCIGCGCVFMEVGILTLALSFSPLEISHW
;
A
#
# COMPACT_ATOMS: atom_id res chain seq x y z
N MET A 1 -40.85 19.07 -30.95
CA MET A 1 -40.25 19.31 -29.62
C MET A 1 -39.46 18.07 -29.27
N LEU A 2 -38.13 18.14 -29.32
CA LEU A 2 -37.27 17.06 -28.83
C LEU A 2 -37.35 17.10 -27.30
N GLN A 3 -38.01 16.11 -26.69
CA GLN A 3 -37.85 15.88 -25.26
C GLN A 3 -36.40 15.46 -25.02
N PRO A 4 -35.63 16.13 -24.16
CA PRO A 4 -34.35 15.60 -23.74
C PRO A 4 -34.63 14.32 -22.95
N THR A 5 -34.21 13.19 -23.50
CA THR A 5 -34.18 11.92 -22.77
C THR A 5 -33.24 12.11 -21.59
N ALA A 6 -33.77 12.14 -20.37
CA ALA A 6 -32.96 12.12 -19.16
C ALA A 6 -32.11 10.84 -19.19
N ARG A 7 -30.81 10.99 -19.46
CA ARG A 7 -29.85 9.90 -19.27
C ARG A 7 -29.81 9.65 -17.76
N SER A 8 -30.22 8.45 -17.33
CA SER A 8 -30.02 8.02 -15.95
C SER A 8 -28.51 7.96 -15.71
N VAL A 9 -27.98 8.88 -14.92
CA VAL A 9 -26.59 8.83 -14.50
C VAL A 9 -26.41 7.56 -13.67
N ILE A 10 -25.50 6.68 -14.09
CA ILE A 10 -25.18 5.45 -13.36
C ILE A 10 -24.29 5.85 -12.19
N GLY A 11 -24.76 5.64 -10.95
CA GLY A 11 -23.99 5.93 -9.75
C GLY A 11 -24.88 6.19 -8.53
N THR A 12 -24.27 6.10 -7.35
CA THR A 12 -24.92 6.38 -6.06
C THR A 12 -24.63 7.83 -5.68
N PRO A 13 -25.60 8.75 -5.79
CA PRO A 13 -25.38 10.21 -5.75
C PRO A 13 -24.66 10.71 -4.50
N GLU A 14 -24.74 9.98 -3.40
CA GLU A 14 -24.08 10.29 -2.13
C GLU A 14 -22.55 10.20 -2.21
N PHE A 15 -22.02 9.36 -3.09
CA PHE A 15 -20.58 9.13 -3.29
C PHE A 15 -20.04 9.76 -4.58
N MET A 16 -20.92 10.31 -5.42
CA MET A 16 -20.55 10.83 -6.72
C MET A 16 -19.89 12.21 -6.61
N ALA A 17 -18.76 12.37 -7.28
CA ALA A 17 -18.08 13.64 -7.43
C ALA A 17 -18.91 14.61 -8.31
N PRO A 18 -18.81 15.94 -8.11
CA PRO A 18 -19.57 16.92 -8.88
C PRO A 18 -19.29 16.87 -10.40
N GLU A 19 -18.05 16.59 -10.79
CA GLU A 19 -17.64 16.48 -12.20
C GLU A 19 -18.28 15.28 -12.92
N LEU A 20 -18.74 14.26 -12.19
CA LEU A 20 -19.38 13.09 -12.79
C LEU A 20 -20.72 13.43 -13.48
N TYR A 21 -21.30 14.59 -13.14
CA TYR A 21 -22.50 15.11 -13.80
C TYR A 21 -22.19 15.86 -15.11
N GLU A 22 -20.92 16.17 -15.38
CA GLU A 22 -20.47 16.96 -16.54
C GLU A 22 -19.92 16.09 -17.70
N GLU A 23 -20.15 14.76 -17.66
CA GLU A 23 -19.72 13.71 -18.63
C GLU A 23 -18.19 13.59 -18.86
N GLU A 24 -17.38 14.59 -18.53
CA GLU A 24 -15.91 14.55 -18.55
C GLU A 24 -15.35 14.41 -17.12
N TYR A 25 -14.90 13.20 -16.76
CA TYR A 25 -14.27 12.92 -15.47
C TYR A 25 -13.05 12.01 -15.64
N ASN A 26 -12.19 12.01 -14.63
CA ASN A 26 -10.97 11.21 -14.57
C ASN A 26 -10.94 10.39 -13.26
N GLU A 27 -9.81 9.74 -12.98
CA GLU A 27 -9.59 8.92 -11.79
C GLU A 27 -9.70 9.70 -10.47
N LEU A 28 -9.66 11.04 -10.50
CA LEU A 28 -9.85 11.84 -9.29
C LEU A 28 -11.28 11.71 -8.76
N ALA A 29 -12.26 11.35 -9.59
CA ALA A 29 -13.62 11.04 -9.12
C ALA A 29 -13.60 9.91 -8.07
N ASP A 30 -12.74 8.90 -8.25
CA ASP A 30 -12.59 7.80 -7.28
C ASP A 30 -12.01 8.30 -5.94
N ILE A 31 -11.14 9.31 -5.97
CA ILE A 31 -10.59 9.92 -4.75
C ILE A 31 -11.69 10.65 -3.95
N TYR A 32 -12.64 11.29 -4.63
CA TYR A 32 -13.80 11.89 -3.96
C TYR A 32 -14.67 10.82 -3.31
N SER A 33 -14.99 9.76 -4.06
CA SER A 33 -15.79 8.64 -3.56
C SER A 33 -15.10 7.97 -2.38
N PHE A 34 -13.77 7.80 -2.43
CA PHE A 34 -12.97 7.32 -1.30
C PHE A 34 -13.13 8.22 -0.07
N GLY A 35 -13.07 9.54 -0.22
CA GLY A 35 -13.31 10.48 0.88
C GLY A 35 -14.71 10.34 1.50
N MET A 36 -15.73 10.11 0.68
CA MET A 36 -17.10 9.84 1.15
C MET A 36 -17.22 8.49 1.88
N CYS A 37 -16.54 7.45 1.39
CA CYS A 37 -16.47 6.16 2.08
C CYS A 37 -15.74 6.28 3.42
N MET A 38 -14.63 7.02 3.49
CA MET A 38 -13.94 7.29 4.75
C MET A 38 -14.84 8.03 5.73
N LEU A 39 -15.59 9.03 5.26
CA LEU A 39 -16.57 9.73 6.08
C LEU A 39 -17.62 8.79 6.67
N GLU A 40 -18.18 7.89 5.86
CA GLU A 40 -19.13 6.88 6.32
C GLU A 40 -18.50 5.94 7.36
N MET A 41 -17.30 5.42 7.10
CA MET A 41 -16.62 4.49 8.02
C MET A 41 -16.38 5.11 9.41
N VAL A 42 -15.98 6.39 9.47
CA VAL A 42 -15.58 7.03 10.74
C VAL A 42 -16.74 7.66 11.48
N THR A 43 -17.86 7.93 10.79
CA THR A 43 -19.07 8.49 11.42
C THR A 43 -20.17 7.44 11.63
N PHE A 44 -20.07 6.29 10.95
CA PHE A 44 -21.11 5.27 10.86
C PHE A 44 -22.46 5.82 10.35
N GLU A 45 -22.43 6.95 9.64
CA GLU A 45 -23.59 7.62 9.06
C GLU A 45 -23.47 7.68 7.55
N TYR A 46 -24.55 7.32 6.86
CA TYR A 46 -24.60 7.39 5.41
C TYR A 46 -24.46 8.85 4.93
N PRO A 47 -23.55 9.14 3.98
CA PRO A 47 -23.33 10.50 3.50
C PRO A 47 -24.62 11.13 2.97
N TYR A 48 -24.87 12.39 3.33
CA TYR A 48 -26.09 13.13 3.00
C TYR A 48 -27.40 12.48 3.44
N SER A 49 -27.40 11.63 4.49
CA SER A 49 -28.63 11.06 5.07
C SER A 49 -29.68 12.11 5.49
N GLU A 50 -29.30 13.39 5.66
CA GLU A 50 -30.23 14.49 5.87
C GLU A 50 -31.04 14.91 4.62
N CYS A 51 -30.70 14.43 3.43
CA CYS A 51 -31.38 14.71 2.18
C CYS A 51 -32.48 13.67 1.89
N LYS A 52 -33.62 14.13 1.35
CA LYS A 52 -34.78 13.27 1.06
C LYS A 52 -34.78 12.66 -0.34
N ASN A 53 -34.01 13.24 -1.26
CA ASN A 53 -33.95 12.79 -2.64
C ASN A 53 -32.60 13.14 -3.30
N PRO A 54 -32.23 12.43 -4.39
CA PRO A 54 -30.99 12.68 -5.14
C PRO A 54 -30.81 14.11 -5.64
N ALA A 55 -31.89 14.82 -5.98
CA ALA A 55 -31.80 16.20 -6.47
C ALA A 55 -31.30 17.18 -5.38
N GLN A 56 -31.64 16.93 -4.11
CA GLN A 56 -31.10 17.70 -2.99
C GLN A 56 -29.60 17.43 -2.80
N ILE A 57 -29.17 16.18 -2.98
CA ILE A 57 -27.76 15.77 -2.91
C ILE A 57 -26.99 16.46 -4.04
N TYR A 58 -27.45 16.33 -5.29
CA TYR A 58 -26.88 17.01 -6.45
C TYR A 58 -26.70 18.51 -6.20
N LYS A 59 -27.73 19.19 -5.69
CA LYS A 59 -27.68 20.63 -5.39
C LYS A 59 -26.61 20.96 -4.35
N LYS A 60 -26.47 20.14 -3.30
CA LYS A 60 -25.45 20.33 -2.27
C LYS A 60 -24.05 20.07 -2.79
N VAL A 61 -23.85 18.95 -3.49
CA VAL A 61 -22.57 18.54 -4.07
C VAL A 61 -22.05 19.59 -5.05
N THR A 62 -22.87 20.03 -6.01
CA THR A 62 -22.51 21.09 -6.96
C THR A 62 -22.30 22.46 -6.31
N SER A 63 -22.87 22.70 -5.13
CA SER A 63 -22.62 23.91 -4.33
C SER A 63 -21.48 23.74 -3.32
N ALA A 64 -20.70 22.65 -3.39
CA ALA A 64 -19.63 22.29 -2.45
C ALA A 64 -20.05 22.25 -0.96
N ILE A 65 -21.33 21.95 -0.69
CA ILE A 65 -21.85 21.78 0.68
C ILE A 65 -21.62 20.33 1.10
N LYS A 66 -20.73 20.12 2.07
CA LYS A 66 -20.41 18.80 2.64
C LYS A 66 -21.59 18.21 3.44
N PRO A 67 -21.66 16.87 3.61
CA PRO A 67 -22.68 16.20 4.43
C PRO A 67 -22.71 16.70 5.88
N ALA A 68 -23.87 16.63 6.53
CA ALA A 68 -23.97 16.95 7.96
C ALA A 68 -23.04 16.09 8.83
N ALA A 69 -22.86 14.82 8.46
CA ALA A 69 -21.95 13.87 9.11
C ALA A 69 -20.50 14.37 9.19
N PHE A 70 -20.03 15.17 8.23
CA PHE A 70 -18.66 15.71 8.22
C PHE A 70 -18.33 16.54 9.46
N LYS A 71 -19.33 17.18 10.08
CA LYS A 71 -19.14 17.96 11.32
C LYS A 71 -18.93 17.06 12.55
N LYS A 72 -19.29 15.79 12.47
CA LYS A 72 -19.21 14.80 13.56
C LYS A 72 -17.86 14.07 13.61
N VAL A 73 -17.03 14.20 12.58
CA VAL A 73 -15.68 13.63 12.57
C VAL A 73 -14.87 14.25 13.71
N SER A 74 -14.50 13.41 14.67
CA SER A 74 -13.84 13.82 15.92
C SER A 74 -12.32 13.94 15.76
N ASP A 75 -11.70 13.02 15.01
CA ASP A 75 -10.26 13.01 14.79
C ASP A 75 -9.85 14.08 13.76
N PRO A 76 -8.97 15.04 14.12
CA PRO A 76 -8.51 16.09 13.22
C PRO A 76 -7.75 15.58 12.00
N GLN A 77 -6.96 14.51 12.13
CA GLN A 77 -6.13 13.97 11.04
C GLN A 77 -7.01 13.31 9.98
N ILE A 78 -7.98 12.50 10.42
CA ILE A 78 -8.99 11.89 9.55
C ILE A 78 -9.79 12.97 8.84
N LYS A 79 -10.21 14.00 9.59
CA LYS A 79 -11.00 15.11 9.05
C LYS A 79 -10.23 15.87 7.96
N GLU A 80 -8.94 16.11 8.17
CA GLU A 80 -8.06 16.74 7.19
C GLU A 80 -7.91 15.85 5.94
N LEU A 81 -7.72 14.54 6.11
CA LEU A 81 -7.61 13.59 5.00
C LEU A 81 -8.88 13.56 4.15
N ILE A 82 -10.06 13.46 4.78
CA ILE A 82 -11.35 13.53 4.09
C ILE A 82 -11.48 14.88 3.38
N GLU A 83 -11.08 15.98 4.02
CA GLU A 83 -11.13 17.30 3.42
C GLU A 83 -10.27 17.42 2.16
N LYS A 84 -9.06 16.84 2.14
CA LYS A 84 -8.20 16.74 0.95
C LYS A 84 -8.84 15.95 -0.19
N CYS A 85 -9.70 14.98 0.11
CA CYS A 85 -10.43 14.19 -0.88
C CYS A 85 -11.64 14.95 -1.46
N LEU A 86 -12.32 15.76 -0.66
CA LEU A 86 -13.58 16.43 -1.03
C LEU A 86 -13.42 17.83 -1.65
N VAL A 87 -12.20 18.22 -2.04
CA VAL A 87 -11.93 19.44 -2.81
C VAL A 87 -12.40 19.30 -4.28
N PRO A 88 -12.54 20.41 -5.04
CA PRO A 88 -12.77 20.35 -6.48
C PRO A 88 -11.69 19.54 -7.20
N ALA A 89 -12.04 18.89 -8.33
CA ALA A 89 -11.16 17.98 -9.05
C ALA A 89 -9.76 18.56 -9.33
N SER A 90 -9.65 19.85 -9.65
CA SER A 90 -8.37 20.52 -9.93
C SER A 90 -7.41 20.62 -8.74
N GLY A 91 -7.92 20.54 -7.51
CA GLY A 91 -7.13 20.57 -6.28
C GLY A 91 -6.97 19.21 -5.61
N ARG A 92 -7.60 18.15 -6.15
CA ARG A 92 -7.64 16.83 -5.52
C ARG A 92 -6.33 16.09 -5.79
N LEU A 93 -5.74 15.54 -4.73
CA LEU A 93 -4.50 14.77 -4.83
C LEU A 93 -4.77 13.42 -5.50
N SER A 94 -3.80 12.92 -6.27
CA SER A 94 -3.87 11.55 -6.81
C SER A 94 -3.69 10.51 -5.69
N ALA A 95 -4.17 9.28 -5.93
CA ALA A 95 -4.03 8.18 -4.97
C ALA A 95 -2.58 8.00 -4.47
N MET A 96 -1.61 8.06 -5.38
CA MET A 96 -0.19 7.88 -5.06
C MET A 96 0.34 8.95 -4.10
N VAL A 97 -0.15 10.19 -4.21
CA VAL A 97 0.25 11.29 -3.31
C VAL A 97 -0.51 11.17 -2.00
N LEU A 98 -1.81 10.86 -2.06
CA LEU A 98 -2.67 10.69 -0.89
C LEU A 98 -2.16 9.58 0.04
N LEU A 99 -1.67 8.46 -0.50
CA LEU A 99 -1.09 7.35 0.26
C LEU A 99 0.12 7.75 1.12
N LYS A 100 0.76 8.89 0.82
CA LYS A 100 1.87 9.42 1.62
C LYS A 100 1.39 10.31 2.77
N ASP A 101 0.09 10.49 2.96
CA ASP A 101 -0.44 11.25 4.08
C ASP A 101 -0.06 10.59 5.42
N SER A 102 0.31 11.39 6.41
CA SER A 102 0.76 10.91 7.72
C SER A 102 -0.26 10.00 8.40
N PHE A 103 -1.57 10.21 8.15
CA PHE A 103 -2.61 9.34 8.69
C PHE A 103 -2.57 7.92 8.10
N LEU A 104 -2.20 7.80 6.82
CA LEU A 104 -2.14 6.51 6.12
C LEU A 104 -0.77 5.83 6.27
N GLN A 105 0.25 6.56 6.70
CA GLN A 105 1.56 6.00 7.04
C GLN A 105 1.46 5.28 8.37
N VAL A 106 1.21 3.97 8.31
CA VAL A 106 1.43 3.06 9.44
C VAL A 106 2.94 3.03 9.69
N GLU A 107 3.45 3.82 10.65
CA GLU A 107 4.76 3.53 11.21
C GLU A 107 4.69 2.09 11.76
N ASN A 108 5.45 1.19 11.13
CA ASN A 108 5.62 -0.21 11.52
C ASN A 108 5.56 -0.35 13.04
N LEU A 109 4.44 -0.85 13.56
CA LEU A 109 4.42 -1.53 14.84
C LEU A 109 5.56 -2.56 14.75
N LYS A 110 6.53 -2.45 15.65
CA LYS A 110 7.70 -3.33 15.72
C LYS A 110 7.30 -4.69 16.26
N ASP A 111 6.30 -5.32 15.66
CA ASP A 111 5.85 -6.66 16.03
C ASP A 111 5.96 -7.59 14.81
N PRO A 112 6.32 -8.87 15.01
CA PRO A 112 6.57 -9.79 13.92
C PRO A 112 5.29 -9.99 13.12
N ILE A 113 5.40 -9.72 11.82
CA ILE A 113 4.52 -10.07 10.70
C ILE A 113 3.45 -11.12 11.05
N CYS A 114 2.23 -10.65 11.33
CA CYS A 114 1.04 -11.27 10.75
C CYS A 114 0.68 -10.39 9.55
N ASP A 115 0.60 -10.99 8.37
CA ASP A 115 0.33 -10.35 7.06
C ASP A 115 -0.54 -9.07 7.20
N PRO A 116 -0.09 -7.89 6.71
CA PRO A 116 -0.88 -6.66 6.71
C PRO A 116 -2.28 -6.84 6.10
N LEU A 117 -2.45 -7.83 5.21
CA LEU A 117 -3.75 -8.19 4.64
C LEU A 117 -4.67 -8.92 5.65
N LYS A 118 -4.14 -9.72 6.59
CA LYS A 118 -4.95 -10.34 7.66
C LYS A 118 -5.49 -9.29 8.63
N PHE A 119 -4.71 -8.26 8.95
CA PHE A 119 -5.15 -7.17 9.84
C PHE A 119 -6.29 -6.33 9.23
N SER A 120 -6.35 -6.23 7.90
CA SER A 120 -7.45 -5.53 7.20
C SER A 120 -8.76 -6.35 7.14
N GLN A 121 -8.71 -7.65 7.44
CA GLN A 121 -9.83 -8.58 7.34
C GLN A 121 -10.56 -8.80 8.67
N VAL A 122 -9.95 -8.37 9.79
CA VAL A 122 -10.50 -8.58 11.13
C VAL A 122 -10.61 -7.26 11.89
N TRP A 123 -11.80 -6.99 12.43
CA TRP A 123 -12.09 -5.77 13.18
C TRP A 123 -12.90 -6.11 14.42
N LEU A 124 -12.49 -5.61 15.59
CA LEU A 124 -13.13 -5.91 16.87
C LEU A 124 -13.43 -4.61 17.61
N THR A 125 -14.68 -4.44 18.02
CA THR A 125 -15.10 -3.35 18.89
C THR A 125 -15.76 -3.91 20.13
N GLY A 126 -15.75 -3.11 21.21
CA GLY A 126 -16.31 -3.53 22.48
C GLY A 126 -16.92 -2.38 23.25
N MET A 127 -18.03 -2.68 23.94
CA MET A 127 -18.69 -1.76 24.85
C MET A 127 -18.90 -2.47 26.19
N LYS A 128 -18.40 -1.85 27.27
CA LYS A 128 -18.70 -2.34 28.63
C LYS A 128 -20.19 -2.14 28.91
N ASN A 129 -20.88 -3.21 29.29
CA ASN A 129 -22.30 -3.13 29.66
C ASN A 129 -22.44 -2.89 31.17
N ASP A 130 -21.90 -3.82 31.95
CA ASP A 130 -21.93 -3.83 33.41
C ASP A 130 -20.55 -4.25 33.95
N ASP A 131 -20.44 -4.52 35.24
CA ASP A 131 -19.15 -4.83 35.88
C ASP A 131 -18.60 -6.23 35.54
N ASN A 132 -19.39 -7.11 34.93
CA ASN A 132 -18.97 -8.47 34.59
C ASN A 132 -19.10 -8.82 33.09
N SER A 133 -19.60 -7.90 32.25
CA SER A 133 -19.81 -8.22 30.84
C SER A 133 -19.45 -7.09 29.87
N VAL A 134 -18.91 -7.51 28.74
CA VAL A 134 -18.55 -6.65 27.62
C VAL A 134 -19.25 -7.17 26.37
N SER A 135 -20.03 -6.33 25.70
CA SER A 135 -20.57 -6.64 24.37
C SER A 135 -19.45 -6.44 23.35
N LEU A 136 -19.12 -7.49 22.61
CA LEU A 136 -18.10 -7.47 21.57
C LEU A 136 -18.73 -7.69 20.20
N THR A 137 -18.24 -6.94 19.21
CA THR A 137 -18.60 -7.12 17.80
C THR A 137 -17.34 -7.40 17.01
N LEU A 138 -17.22 -8.64 16.54
CA LEU A 138 -16.11 -9.13 15.74
C LEU A 138 -16.54 -9.23 14.28
N ARG A 139 -15.84 -8.52 13.41
CA ARG A 139 -16.00 -8.58 11.97
C ARG A 139 -14.84 -9.38 11.40
N ILE A 140 -15.11 -10.50 10.75
CA ILE A 140 -14.11 -11.37 10.11
C ILE A 140 -14.49 -11.57 8.65
N ALA A 141 -13.50 -11.53 7.76
CA ALA A 141 -13.66 -12.00 6.39
C ALA A 141 -13.18 -13.46 6.26
N ASP A 142 -13.94 -14.29 5.57
CA ASP A 142 -13.49 -15.64 5.22
C ASP A 142 -12.45 -15.63 4.08
N ALA A 143 -11.86 -16.79 3.78
CA ALA A 143 -10.89 -16.95 2.70
C ALA A 143 -11.41 -16.59 1.30
N PHE A 144 -12.74 -16.47 1.13
CA PHE A 144 -13.40 -16.05 -0.10
C PHE A 144 -13.80 -14.55 -0.08
N GLY A 145 -13.44 -13.82 0.98
CA GLY A 145 -13.72 -12.40 1.17
C GLY A 145 -15.14 -12.09 1.66
N GLN A 146 -15.92 -13.09 2.09
CA GLN A 146 -17.24 -12.83 2.68
C GLN A 146 -17.07 -12.34 4.11
N VAL A 147 -17.65 -11.17 4.38
CA VAL A 147 -17.56 -10.52 5.69
C VAL A 147 -18.73 -10.97 6.56
N ARG A 148 -18.43 -11.42 7.79
CA ARG A 148 -19.40 -11.74 8.82
C ARG A 148 -19.20 -10.82 10.01
N ASN A 149 -20.31 -10.33 10.58
CA ASN A 149 -20.30 -9.60 11.84
C ASN A 149 -20.89 -10.50 12.93
N ILE A 150 -20.06 -10.85 13.90
CA ILE A 150 -20.39 -11.73 15.01
C ILE A 150 -20.50 -10.86 16.25
N HIS A 151 -21.72 -10.81 16.80
CA HIS A 151 -21.97 -10.12 18.05
C HIS A 151 -22.09 -11.16 19.16
N PHE A 152 -21.29 -11.01 20.21
CA PHE A 152 -21.29 -11.91 21.36
C PHE A 152 -21.02 -11.12 22.64
N ILE A 153 -21.39 -11.71 23.78
CA ILE A 153 -21.13 -11.14 25.09
C ILE A 153 -19.94 -11.90 25.67
N PHE A 154 -18.96 -11.16 26.17
CA PHE A 154 -17.81 -11.68 26.87
C PHE A 154 -17.99 -11.45 28.37
N TYR A 155 -18.04 -12.52 29.16
CA TYR A 155 -18.19 -12.50 30.60
C TYR A 155 -16.83 -12.56 31.29
N LEU A 156 -16.48 -11.52 32.04
CA LEU A 156 -15.14 -11.34 32.60
C LEU A 156 -14.77 -12.41 33.65
N ASP A 157 -15.75 -12.93 34.37
CA ASP A 157 -15.51 -13.92 35.43
C ASP A 157 -15.44 -15.38 34.90
N SER A 158 -16.01 -15.66 33.73
CA SER A 158 -16.13 -17.04 33.21
C SER A 158 -15.39 -17.29 31.91
N ASP A 159 -15.29 -16.27 31.06
CA ASP A 159 -14.79 -16.44 29.70
C ASP A 159 -13.30 -16.15 29.65
N THR A 160 -12.59 -16.93 28.83
CA THR A 160 -11.21 -16.65 28.46
C THR A 160 -11.17 -16.30 26.98
N ALA A 161 -10.26 -15.41 26.58
CA ALA A 161 -10.13 -15.06 25.18
C ALA A 161 -9.85 -16.29 24.31
N VAL A 162 -9.09 -17.24 24.85
CA VAL A 162 -8.77 -18.53 24.21
C VAL A 162 -9.99 -19.42 24.01
N SER A 163 -10.81 -19.62 25.05
CA SER A 163 -11.99 -20.48 24.94
C SER A 163 -12.99 -19.93 23.93
N VAL A 164 -13.23 -18.61 24.00
CA VAL A 164 -14.13 -17.92 23.08
C VAL A 164 -13.59 -17.96 21.64
N ALA A 165 -12.29 -17.75 21.45
CA ALA A 165 -11.65 -17.88 20.14
C ALA A 165 -11.73 -19.31 19.58
N GLY A 166 -11.57 -20.33 20.42
CA GLY A 166 -11.74 -21.73 20.04
C GLY A 166 -13.16 -22.03 19.54
N GLU A 167 -14.17 -21.57 20.27
CA GLU A 167 -15.58 -21.72 19.86
C GLU A 167 -15.86 -20.99 18.54
N MET A 168 -15.27 -19.80 18.35
CA MET A 168 -15.39 -19.06 17.09
C MET A 168 -14.78 -19.82 15.93
N VAL A 169 -13.59 -20.39 16.09
CA VAL A 169 -12.92 -21.13 15.02
C VAL A 169 -13.70 -22.38 14.64
N GLU A 170 -14.22 -23.12 15.62
CA GLU A 170 -15.06 -24.31 15.39
C GLU A 170 -16.39 -23.96 14.70
N GLN A 171 -17.09 -22.92 15.17
CA GLN A 171 -18.42 -22.57 14.67
C GLN A 171 -18.41 -21.82 13.33
N LEU A 172 -17.32 -21.08 13.05
CA LEU A 172 -17.21 -20.24 11.85
C LEU A 172 -16.42 -20.92 10.73
N GLU A 173 -15.93 -22.14 10.96
CA GLU A 173 -15.06 -22.91 10.04
C GLU A 173 -13.79 -22.13 9.65
N LEU A 174 -13.17 -21.47 10.65
CA LEU A 174 -11.87 -20.80 10.48
C LEU A 174 -10.73 -21.81 10.64
N ALA A 175 -9.50 -21.39 10.36
CA ALA A 175 -8.35 -22.28 10.52
C ALA A 175 -7.92 -22.36 12.00
N ASP A 176 -7.53 -23.55 12.46
CA ASP A 176 -7.12 -23.79 13.86
C ASP A 176 -6.01 -22.84 14.34
N HIS A 177 -5.14 -22.39 13.45
CA HIS A 177 -4.06 -21.45 13.78
C HIS A 177 -4.54 -20.02 14.04
N ASP A 178 -5.78 -19.67 13.69
CA ASP A 178 -6.35 -18.34 13.93
C ASP A 178 -6.85 -18.17 15.38
N VAL A 179 -6.92 -19.24 16.18
CA VAL A 179 -7.31 -19.18 17.61
C VAL A 179 -6.39 -18.22 18.38
N VAL A 180 -5.07 -18.34 18.17
CA VAL A 180 -4.07 -17.50 18.86
C VAL A 180 -4.31 -16.03 18.55
N PHE A 181 -4.42 -15.70 17.27
CA PHE A 181 -4.63 -14.33 16.80
C PHE A 181 -5.94 -13.72 17.33
N ILE A 182 -7.05 -14.45 17.26
CA ILE A 182 -8.34 -13.96 17.75
C ILE A 182 -8.29 -13.77 19.27
N SER A 183 -7.65 -14.69 20.01
CA SER A 183 -7.53 -14.59 21.46
C SER A 183 -6.71 -13.38 21.90
N GLU A 184 -5.59 -13.10 21.24
CA GLU A 184 -4.78 -11.89 21.51
C GLU A 184 -5.59 -10.62 21.25
N PHE A 185 -6.37 -10.59 20.16
CA PHE A 185 -7.16 -9.43 19.80
C PHE A 185 -8.30 -9.14 20.79
N ILE A 186 -8.93 -10.18 21.32
CA ILE A 186 -9.91 -10.07 22.40
C ILE A 186 -9.23 -9.56 23.67
N ASP A 187 -8.12 -10.17 24.08
CA ASP A 187 -7.38 -9.76 25.29
C ASP A 187 -6.91 -8.30 25.22
N ASP A 188 -6.38 -7.86 24.07
CA ASP A 188 -5.96 -6.46 23.84
C ASP A 188 -7.11 -5.47 23.94
N LEU A 189 -8.26 -5.80 23.38
CA LEU A 189 -9.43 -4.93 23.46
C LEU A 189 -9.95 -4.87 24.90
N ILE A 190 -10.03 -6.00 25.59
CA ILE A 190 -10.48 -6.04 26.98
C ILE A 190 -9.49 -5.27 27.88
N MET A 191 -8.18 -5.37 27.66
CA MET A 191 -7.18 -4.56 28.37
C MET A 191 -7.37 -3.05 28.15
N LYS A 192 -7.70 -2.62 26.92
CA LYS A 192 -7.99 -1.21 26.61
C LYS A 192 -9.26 -0.71 27.29
N LEU A 193 -10.28 -1.56 27.41
CA LEU A 193 -11.53 -1.24 28.08
C LEU A 193 -11.41 -1.31 29.61
N LEU A 194 -10.58 -2.23 30.13
CA LEU A 194 -10.42 -2.57 31.54
C LEU A 194 -8.93 -2.81 31.87
N PRO A 195 -8.20 -1.78 32.36
CA PRO A 195 -6.76 -1.86 32.63
C PRO A 195 -6.32 -2.89 33.69
N GLY A 196 -7.27 -3.53 34.38
CA GLY A 196 -7.02 -4.58 35.39
C GLY A 196 -7.22 -6.01 34.88
N TRP A 197 -7.55 -6.18 33.60
CA TRP A 197 -7.70 -7.50 32.97
C TRP A 197 -6.37 -8.27 32.96
N LYS A 198 -6.44 -9.58 33.18
CA LYS A 198 -5.28 -10.47 33.04
C LYS A 198 -5.46 -11.31 31.78
N PRO A 199 -4.68 -11.03 30.72
CA PRO A 199 -4.69 -11.84 29.51
C PRO A 199 -4.41 -13.31 29.82
N SER A 200 -4.93 -14.16 28.96
CA SER A 200 -4.84 -15.62 29.07
C SER A 200 -3.44 -16.16 28.75
N SER A 201 -2.45 -15.29 28.47
CA SER A 201 -1.15 -15.64 27.88
C SER A 201 -0.18 -16.32 28.85
N ASP A 202 -0.57 -17.48 29.36
CA ASP A 202 0.33 -18.55 29.77
C ASP A 202 0.23 -19.72 28.76
N TYR A 203 0.55 -19.43 27.49
CA TYR A 203 0.82 -20.49 26.52
C TYR A 203 2.25 -21.02 26.71
N SER A 204 2.30 -22.22 27.30
CA SER A 204 3.33 -23.25 27.34
C SER A 204 4.80 -22.89 27.08
N SER A 205 5.65 -23.29 28.02
CA SER A 205 7.12 -23.33 27.96
C SER A 205 7.73 -24.14 26.80
N THR A 206 6.93 -24.74 25.92
CA THR A 206 7.37 -25.58 24.80
C THR A 206 7.46 -24.85 23.45
N ASP A 207 6.84 -23.68 23.29
CA ASP A 207 6.88 -22.89 22.04
C ASP A 207 8.09 -21.96 21.93
N LYS A 208 8.72 -21.61 23.07
CA LYS A 208 9.94 -20.81 23.08
C LYS A 208 11.11 -21.51 22.40
N ASP A 209 11.14 -22.85 22.44
CA ASP A 209 12.19 -23.63 21.82
C ASP A 209 12.04 -23.67 20.29
N ILE A 210 10.79 -23.73 19.80
CA ILE A 210 10.48 -23.71 18.35
C ILE A 210 10.73 -22.32 17.77
N ASP A 211 10.31 -21.25 18.45
CA ASP A 211 10.59 -19.86 18.03
C ASP A 211 12.10 -19.57 18.03
N LEU A 212 12.85 -20.11 18.99
CA LEU A 212 14.30 -19.95 19.04
C LEU A 212 15.02 -20.72 17.92
N GLU A 213 14.59 -21.94 17.60
CA GLU A 213 15.15 -22.74 16.51
C GLU A 213 14.90 -22.08 15.15
N LEU A 214 13.67 -21.62 14.90
CA LEU A 214 13.32 -20.86 13.70
C LEU A 214 14.14 -19.58 13.58
N LYS A 215 14.32 -18.85 14.69
CA LYS A 215 15.12 -17.62 14.71
C LYS A 215 16.58 -17.86 14.39
N LEU A 216 17.15 -18.97 14.88
CA LEU A 216 18.51 -19.40 14.53
C LEU A 216 18.64 -19.77 13.05
N GLU A 217 17.64 -20.42 12.46
CA GLU A 217 17.64 -20.69 11.01
C GLU A 217 17.54 -19.41 10.17
N PHE A 218 16.70 -18.46 10.57
CA PHE A 218 16.61 -17.15 9.90
C PHE A 218 17.93 -16.39 9.96
N ASP A 219 18.60 -16.34 11.12
CA ASP A 219 19.90 -15.71 11.27
C ASP A 219 20.97 -16.39 10.41
N ALA A 220 20.90 -17.72 10.25
CA ALA A 220 21.78 -18.47 9.37
C ALA A 220 21.55 -18.12 7.90
N ILE A 221 20.28 -18.01 7.46
CA ILE A 221 19.92 -17.61 6.10
C ILE A 221 20.39 -16.19 5.80
N GLU A 222 20.12 -15.24 6.70
CA GLU A 222 20.55 -13.85 6.55
C GLU A 222 22.08 -13.75 6.47
N THR A 223 22.80 -14.49 7.31
CA THR A 223 24.27 -14.53 7.26
C THR A 223 24.77 -15.09 5.93
N GLN A 224 24.12 -16.12 5.37
CA GLN A 224 24.48 -16.64 4.05
C GLN A 224 24.23 -15.62 2.94
N TYR A 225 23.09 -14.93 2.98
CA TYR A 225 22.75 -13.88 2.03
C TYR A 225 23.78 -12.74 2.06
N GLN A 226 24.15 -12.26 3.26
CA GLN A 226 25.16 -11.21 3.42
C GLN A 226 26.52 -11.61 2.87
N ARG A 227 26.96 -12.86 3.09
CA ARG A 227 28.20 -13.39 2.50
C ARG A 227 28.14 -13.40 0.97
N TRP A 228 27.02 -13.87 0.41
CA TRP A 228 26.80 -13.88 -1.03
C TRP A 228 26.82 -12.48 -1.62
N PHE A 229 26.20 -11.52 -0.95
CA PHE A 229 26.17 -10.13 -1.37
C PHE A 229 27.57 -9.49 -1.37
N GLN A 230 28.37 -9.76 -0.35
CA GLN A 230 29.77 -9.33 -0.28
C GLN A 230 30.61 -9.96 -1.40
N GLU A 231 30.42 -11.25 -1.67
CA GLU A 231 31.15 -11.96 -2.72
C GLU A 231 30.79 -11.44 -4.11
N LEU A 232 29.50 -11.22 -4.38
CA LEU A 232 29.04 -10.58 -5.62
C LEU A 232 29.63 -9.18 -5.79
N SER A 233 29.69 -8.40 -4.70
CA SER A 233 30.29 -7.06 -4.72
C SER A 233 31.79 -7.13 -5.03
N ARG A 234 32.52 -8.08 -4.43
CA ARG A 234 33.94 -8.33 -4.71
C ARG A 234 34.16 -8.71 -6.17
N MET A 235 33.37 -9.64 -6.70
CA MET A 235 33.45 -10.08 -8.10
C MET A 235 33.20 -8.93 -9.08
N ARG A 236 32.23 -8.05 -8.77
CA ARG A 236 31.95 -6.85 -9.57
C ARG A 236 33.14 -5.90 -9.60
N GLU A 237 33.76 -5.61 -8.46
CA GLU A 237 34.94 -4.75 -8.35
C GLU A 237 36.13 -5.33 -9.14
N GLU A 238 36.37 -6.64 -9.02
CA GLU A 238 37.43 -7.34 -9.75
C GLU A 238 37.21 -7.31 -11.26
N ALA A 239 35.97 -7.47 -11.72
CA ALA A 239 35.63 -7.38 -13.13
C ALA A 239 35.86 -5.96 -13.69
N LEU A 240 35.51 -4.93 -12.91
CA LEU A 240 35.76 -3.52 -13.26
C LEU A 240 37.26 -3.23 -13.32
N GLU A 241 38.03 -3.63 -12.32
CA GLU A 241 39.48 -3.40 -12.27
C GLU A 241 40.23 -4.21 -13.34
N ALA A 242 39.81 -5.44 -13.64
CA ALA A 242 40.35 -6.22 -14.74
C ALA A 242 40.09 -5.54 -16.09
N THR A 243 38.89 -4.99 -16.28
CA THR A 243 38.53 -4.23 -17.49
C THR A 243 39.34 -2.94 -17.60
N ARG A 244 39.53 -2.22 -16.49
CA ARG A 244 40.38 -1.03 -16.40
C ARG A 244 41.84 -1.35 -16.75
N LYS A 245 42.41 -2.42 -16.20
CA LYS A 245 43.78 -2.88 -16.51
C LYS A 245 43.93 -3.27 -17.98
N ARG A 246 42.97 -4.01 -18.54
CA ARG A 246 42.94 -4.35 -19.98
C ARG A 246 42.89 -3.09 -20.86
N TRP A 247 42.08 -2.10 -20.48
CA TRP A 247 41.99 -0.83 -21.20
C TRP A 247 43.31 -0.05 -21.19
N ILE A 248 43.95 0.06 -20.01
CA ILE A 248 45.27 0.72 -19.87
C ILE A 248 46.35 -0.02 -20.68
N ALA A 249 46.35 -1.36 -20.69
CA ALA A 249 47.29 -2.16 -21.46
C ALA A 249 47.12 -1.98 -22.97
N LYS A 250 45.88 -1.98 -23.48
CA LYS A 250 45.58 -1.67 -24.90
C LYS A 250 46.02 -0.26 -25.28
N LYS A 251 45.84 0.73 -24.40
CA LYS A 251 46.30 2.11 -24.62
C LYS A 251 47.82 2.23 -24.70
N LYS A 252 48.56 1.45 -23.89
CA LYS A 252 50.03 1.39 -23.96
C LYS A 252 50.54 0.73 -25.25
N LEU A 253 49.85 -0.28 -25.77
CA LEU A 253 50.17 -0.90 -27.06
C LEU A 253 49.86 0.03 -28.25
N ALA A 254 48.78 0.82 -28.18
CA ALA A 254 48.39 1.77 -29.22
C ALA A 254 49.30 3.02 -29.30
N GLY A 255 50.11 3.27 -28.27
CA GLY A 255 51.05 4.41 -28.20
C GLY A 255 52.37 4.24 -28.97
N ALA A 256 52.56 3.13 -29.70
CA ALA A 256 53.80 2.83 -30.43
C ALA A 256 53.71 3.03 -31.97
N CYS A 257 52.70 3.76 -32.47
CA CYS A 257 52.65 4.20 -33.87
C CYS A 257 53.04 5.68 -33.97
N SER A 258 54.32 5.95 -34.22
CA SER A 258 54.83 7.27 -34.57
C SER A 258 54.65 7.52 -36.08
N PHE A 259 53.54 8.14 -36.48
CA PHE A 259 53.45 8.85 -37.76
C PHE A 259 52.60 10.12 -37.61
N PRO A 260 53.12 11.32 -37.95
CA PRO A 260 52.34 12.55 -37.91
C PRO A 260 51.45 12.62 -39.17
N SER A 261 50.23 13.12 -38.99
CA SER A 261 49.19 13.32 -40.01
C SER A 261 48.43 12.07 -40.48
N CYS A 262 47.62 11.49 -39.58
CA CYS A 262 46.31 10.93 -39.92
C CYS A 262 45.55 10.73 -38.61
N PHE A 263 44.40 11.37 -38.44
CA PHE A 263 43.47 11.08 -37.35
C PHE A 263 42.93 9.66 -37.56
N VAL A 264 43.45 8.70 -36.80
CA VAL A 264 42.83 7.37 -36.71
C VAL A 264 41.83 7.44 -35.57
N VAL A 265 40.54 7.47 -35.90
CA VAL A 265 39.49 7.11 -34.94
C VAL A 265 39.64 5.61 -34.69
N VAL A 266 40.14 5.24 -33.52
CA VAL A 266 40.16 3.84 -33.08
C VAL A 266 38.82 3.55 -32.42
N GLU A 267 37.89 3.00 -33.19
CA GLU A 267 36.81 2.17 -32.65
C GLU A 267 37.25 0.71 -32.73
N SER A 268 37.22 0.02 -31.59
CA SER A 268 37.43 -1.43 -31.42
C SER A 268 36.32 -1.91 -30.49
N ASP A 269 35.43 -2.85 -30.77
CA ASP A 269 35.31 -3.83 -31.85
C ASP A 269 33.81 -4.17 -32.01
N PHE A 270 33.22 -3.94 -33.18
CA PHE A 270 32.15 -4.80 -33.71
C PHE A 270 32.37 -4.94 -35.20
N ASN A 271 32.89 -6.10 -35.59
CA ASN A 271 33.23 -6.42 -36.97
C ASN A 271 31.96 -6.81 -37.72
N TRP A 272 31.46 -5.93 -38.59
CA TRP A 272 30.83 -6.32 -39.85
C TRP A 272 31.48 -5.49 -40.96
N ASN A 273 32.32 -6.14 -41.76
CA ASN A 273 32.80 -5.60 -43.02
C ASN A 273 31.61 -5.31 -43.93
N LEU A 274 31.37 -4.03 -44.23
CA LEU A 274 30.87 -3.63 -45.54
C LEU A 274 31.43 -2.25 -45.91
N CYS A 275 32.47 -2.25 -46.74
CA CYS A 275 32.77 -1.09 -47.58
C CYS A 275 31.58 -0.85 -48.51
N ILE A 276 30.87 0.27 -48.34
CA ILE A 276 30.12 0.91 -49.42
C ILE A 276 30.55 2.37 -49.46
N GLY A 277 31.47 2.66 -50.39
CA GLY A 277 31.56 3.99 -50.97
C GLY A 277 30.33 4.23 -51.87
N CYS A 278 29.96 5.50 -52.02
CA CYS A 278 28.86 6.05 -52.82
C CYS A 278 27.45 6.04 -52.19
N GLY A 279 27.03 7.23 -51.74
CA GLY A 279 25.82 7.91 -52.21
C GLY A 279 24.45 7.25 -51.97
N CYS A 280 23.67 7.92 -51.10
CA CYS A 280 22.20 7.91 -51.00
C CYS A 280 21.51 6.61 -50.50
N VAL A 281 20.71 6.74 -49.43
CA VAL A 281 19.23 6.54 -49.38
C VAL A 281 18.80 6.34 -47.91
N PHE A 282 17.73 7.06 -47.54
CA PHE A 282 16.93 6.92 -46.32
C PHE A 282 16.57 5.47 -45.94
N MET A 283 16.56 5.14 -44.64
CA MET A 283 15.40 4.49 -43.99
C MET A 283 15.59 4.47 -42.46
N GLU A 284 14.58 5.00 -41.77
CA GLU A 284 14.29 4.79 -40.35
C GLU A 284 14.27 3.29 -40.01
N VAL A 285 14.84 2.88 -38.87
CA VAL A 285 14.19 2.11 -37.78
C VAL A 285 15.15 2.09 -36.56
N GLY A 286 14.67 2.47 -35.38
CA GLY A 286 15.13 1.83 -34.13
C GLY A 286 16.03 2.63 -33.19
N ILE A 287 15.63 3.84 -32.78
CA ILE A 287 16.03 4.39 -31.49
C ILE A 287 15.23 3.63 -30.42
N LEU A 288 15.86 2.71 -29.70
CA LEU A 288 15.42 2.26 -28.38
C LEU A 288 16.59 1.53 -27.70
N THR A 289 16.75 1.83 -26.41
CA THR A 289 17.71 1.24 -25.47
C THR A 289 19.07 1.93 -25.35
N LEU A 290 19.07 3.19 -24.87
CA LEU A 290 20.13 3.76 -24.03
C LEU A 290 19.60 5.03 -23.36
N ALA A 291 18.67 4.86 -22.43
CA ALA A 291 18.18 5.94 -21.57
C ALA A 291 17.96 5.44 -20.14
N LEU A 292 19.01 4.88 -19.52
CA LEU A 292 19.08 4.68 -18.08
C LEU A 292 20.54 4.76 -17.65
N SER A 293 21.05 5.97 -17.47
CA SER A 293 22.18 6.34 -16.56
C SER A 293 22.55 7.81 -16.77
N PHE A 294 21.66 8.76 -16.45
CA PHE A 294 22.09 10.13 -16.19
C PHE A 294 21.30 10.68 -15.00
N SER A 295 22.04 10.96 -13.92
CA SER A 295 21.58 11.74 -12.78
C SER A 295 21.40 13.21 -13.19
N PRO A 296 20.46 13.94 -12.57
CA PRO A 296 20.14 15.32 -12.93
C PRO A 296 21.08 16.28 -12.19
N LEU A 297 22.20 16.65 -12.81
CA LEU A 297 23.05 17.78 -12.40
C LEU A 297 24.08 18.03 -13.50
N GLU A 298 23.71 18.87 -14.48
CA GLU A 298 24.58 19.70 -15.33
C GLU A 298 23.77 20.17 -16.55
N ILE A 299 22.91 21.17 -16.34
CA ILE A 299 22.42 22.04 -17.41
C ILE A 299 22.89 23.45 -17.05
N SER A 300 24.14 23.73 -17.38
CA SER A 300 24.66 25.08 -17.55
C SER A 300 25.73 25.05 -18.62
N HIS A 301 25.51 25.86 -19.67
CA HIS A 301 26.26 25.91 -20.93
C HIS A 301 26.04 24.71 -21.87
N TRP A 302 25.01 24.80 -22.71
CA TRP A 302 25.10 24.97 -24.17
C TRP A 302 23.75 25.43 -24.70
#